data_AF-A0A4V6PH30-F1
#
_entry.id   AF-A0A4V6PH30-F1
#
_cell.length_a   1.000
_cell.length_b   1.000
_cell.length_c   1.000
_cell.angle_alpha   90.00
_cell.angle_beta   90.00
_cell.angle_gamma   90.00
#
_symmetry.space_group_name_H-M   'P 1'
#
loop_
_entity.id
_entity.type
_entity.pdbx_description
1 polymer ?
#
loop_
_entity_poly.entity_id
_entity_poly.type
_entity_poly.pdbx_seq_one_letter_code
_entity_poly.pdbx_strand_id
1 'polypeptide(L)'
;MTDNHLSTLQKEWVTLQNQYDNYEKFSLVIKLVNVVVTTWLIFALGVGYWALFVCAALWLQDGIWKTFQSRMATRIESVEKAIGQILSGESPEKLEVQGMQFNIQWAASRPGVVGLVAEYIKQSLKPTIAYPHVILMIIAADKLYF
;
A
#
# COMPACT_ATOMS: atom_id res chain seq x y z
N MET A 1 2.76 30.76 -16.91
CA MET A 1 2.89 29.32 -17.26
C MET A 1 3.38 28.50 -16.06
N THR A 2 4.38 28.99 -15.32
CA THR A 2 4.87 28.43 -14.05
C THR A 2 3.79 28.25 -12.98
N ASP A 3 2.92 29.25 -12.77
CA ASP A 3 1.86 29.17 -11.75
C ASP A 3 0.86 28.04 -11.97
N ASN A 4 0.55 27.73 -13.23
CA ASN A 4 -0.39 26.65 -13.57
C ASN A 4 0.26 25.26 -13.37
N HIS A 5 1.55 25.14 -13.66
CA HIS A 5 2.32 23.91 -13.43
C HIS A 5 2.46 23.62 -11.93
N LEU A 6 2.81 24.65 -11.15
CA LEU A 6 2.89 24.57 -9.69
C LEU A 6 1.53 24.20 -9.08
N SER A 7 0.44 24.84 -9.50
CA SER A 7 -0.91 24.52 -9.03
C SER A 7 -1.31 23.08 -9.33
N THR A 8 -0.93 22.56 -10.51
CA THR A 8 -1.22 21.18 -10.90
C THR A 8 -0.47 20.18 -10.02
N LEU A 9 0.83 20.41 -9.79
CA LEU A 9 1.65 19.57 -8.91
C LEU A 9 1.16 19.60 -7.46
N GLN A 10 0.78 20.77 -6.95
CA GLN A 10 0.24 20.90 -5.59
C GLN A 10 -1.09 20.15 -5.43
N LYS A 11 -2.00 20.24 -6.42
CA LYS A 11 -3.27 19.49 -6.40
C LYS A 11 -3.02 17.98 -6.45
N GLU A 12 -2.09 17.54 -7.28
CA GLU A 12 -1.68 16.15 -7.33
C GLU A 12 -1.10 15.70 -5.99
N TRP A 13 -0.18 16.48 -5.40
CA TRP A 13 0.44 16.18 -4.12
C TRP A 13 -0.60 16.02 -3.00
N VAL A 14 -1.51 16.99 -2.84
CA VAL A 14 -2.58 16.93 -1.83
C VAL A 14 -3.46 15.70 -2.02
N THR A 15 -3.81 15.40 -3.27
CA THR A 15 -4.65 14.24 -3.60
C THR A 15 -3.94 12.94 -3.26
N LEU A 16 -2.67 12.79 -3.66
CA LEU A 16 -1.88 11.60 -3.38
C LEU A 16 -1.61 11.43 -1.88
N GLN A 17 -1.29 12.50 -1.16
CA GLN A 17 -1.05 12.47 0.28
C GLN A 17 -2.30 12.02 1.05
N ASN A 18 -3.47 12.61 0.75
CA ASN A 18 -4.72 12.22 1.39
C ASN A 18 -5.08 10.76 1.11
N GLN A 19 -4.86 10.29 -0.12
CA GLN A 19 -5.07 8.88 -0.44
C GLN A 19 -4.06 7.99 0.30
N TYR A 20 -2.77 8.35 0.34
CA TYR A 20 -1.74 7.61 1.08
C TYR A 20 -2.13 7.41 2.56
N ASP A 21 -2.63 8.45 3.22
CA ASP A 21 -3.07 8.39 4.62
C ASP A 21 -4.34 7.54 4.79
N ASN A 22 -5.27 7.60 3.84
CA ASN A 22 -6.44 6.72 3.86
C ASN A 22 -6.04 5.25 3.67
N TYR A 23 -5.00 4.97 2.89
CA TYR A 23 -4.49 3.61 2.74
C TYR A 23 -3.98 3.03 4.06
N GLU A 24 -3.37 3.84 4.93
CA GLU A 24 -3.03 3.40 6.30
C GLU A 24 -4.26 3.05 7.14
N LYS A 25 -5.29 3.91 7.09
CA LYS A 25 -6.54 3.66 7.84
C LYS A 25 -7.19 2.35 7.41
N PHE A 26 -7.26 2.09 6.10
CA PHE A 26 -7.81 0.85 5.58
C PHE A 26 -6.95 -0.38 5.90
N SER A 27 -5.62 -0.25 5.88
CA SER A 27 -4.72 -1.31 6.36
C SER A 27 -5.00 -1.68 7.82
N LEU A 28 -5.20 -0.69 8.69
CA LEU A 28 -5.59 -0.94 10.08
C LEU A 28 -6.96 -1.65 10.18
N VAL A 29 -7.95 -1.21 9.39
CA VAL A 29 -9.27 -1.85 9.34
C VAL A 29 -9.15 -3.31 8.90
N ILE A 30 -8.36 -3.61 7.87
CA ILE A 30 -8.12 -5.00 7.41
C ILE A 30 -7.50 -5.84 8.54
N LYS A 31 -6.53 -5.30 9.27
CA LYS A 31 -5.91 -6.00 10.41
C LYS A 31 -6.91 -6.30 11.53
N LEU A 32 -7.73 -5.32 11.90
CA LEU A 32 -8.77 -5.50 12.93
C LEU A 32 -9.83 -6.50 12.50
N VAL A 33 -10.31 -6.41 11.26
CA VAL A 33 -11.24 -7.39 10.68
C VAL A 33 -10.62 -8.77 10.68
N ASN A 34 -9.34 -8.89 10.32
CA ASN A 34 -8.66 -10.17 10.32
C ASN A 34 -8.57 -10.79 11.73
N VAL A 35 -8.25 -10.00 12.74
CA VAL A 35 -8.25 -10.45 14.14
C VAL A 35 -9.63 -10.96 14.54
N VAL A 36 -10.68 -10.17 14.31
CA VAL A 36 -12.05 -10.52 14.70
C VAL A 36 -12.53 -11.78 13.98
N VAL A 37 -12.39 -11.85 12.65
CA VAL A 37 -12.87 -12.98 11.85
C VAL A 37 -12.09 -14.25 12.18
N THR A 38 -10.75 -14.16 12.27
CA THR A 38 -9.90 -15.34 12.55
C THR A 38 -10.16 -15.87 13.95
N THR A 39 -10.24 -15.00 14.97
CA THR A 39 -10.55 -15.44 16.34
C THR A 39 -11.96 -16.02 16.46
N TRP A 40 -12.95 -15.43 15.79
CA TRP A 40 -14.31 -15.96 15.76
C TRP A 40 -14.37 -17.36 15.11
N LEU A 41 -13.70 -17.57 13.98
CA LEU A 41 -13.62 -18.87 13.30
C LEU A 41 -12.96 -19.94 14.18
N ILE A 42 -11.89 -19.58 14.90
CA ILE A 42 -11.15 -20.50 15.78
C ILE A 42 -11.98 -20.85 17.02
N PHE A 43 -12.46 -19.85 17.76
CA PHE A 43 -13.01 -20.07 19.10
C PHE A 43 -14.51 -20.36 19.11
N ALA A 44 -15.29 -19.76 18.21
CA ALA A 44 -16.74 -19.95 18.18
C ALA A 44 -17.16 -21.12 17.29
N LEU A 45 -16.47 -21.31 16.15
CA LEU A 45 -16.85 -22.33 15.17
C LEU A 45 -15.94 -23.57 15.20
N GLY A 46 -14.76 -23.49 15.83
CA GLY A 46 -13.80 -24.61 15.89
C GLY A 46 -13.18 -24.97 14.54
N VAL A 47 -13.23 -24.06 13.55
CA VAL A 47 -12.87 -24.35 12.17
C VAL A 47 -11.46 -23.83 11.84
N GLY A 48 -10.45 -24.46 12.45
CA GLY A 48 -9.05 -24.01 12.37
C GLY A 48 -8.49 -23.95 10.94
N TYR A 49 -8.79 -24.92 10.07
CA TYR A 49 -8.23 -24.97 8.70
C TYR A 49 -8.73 -23.79 7.86
N TRP A 50 -10.02 -23.48 7.95
CA TRP A 50 -10.62 -22.37 7.22
C TRP A 50 -10.17 -21.01 7.80
N ALA A 51 -9.92 -20.93 9.10
CA ALA A 51 -9.34 -19.74 9.72
C ALA A 51 -7.95 -19.39 9.13
N LEU A 52 -7.10 -20.39 8.86
CA LEU A 52 -5.81 -20.16 8.18
C LEU A 52 -5.99 -19.58 6.78
N PHE A 53 -6.89 -20.13 5.98
CA PHE A 53 -7.14 -19.63 4.62
C PHE A 53 -7.68 -18.20 4.61
N VAL A 54 -8.62 -17.90 5.50
CA VAL A 54 -9.18 -16.54 5.64
C VAL A 54 -8.11 -15.56 6.12
N CYS A 55 -7.30 -15.95 7.10
CA CYS A 55 -6.20 -15.12 7.60
C CYS A 55 -5.15 -14.84 6.51
N ALA A 56 -4.79 -15.87 5.73
CA ALA A 56 -3.85 -15.72 4.60
C ALA A 56 -4.42 -14.81 3.50
N ALA A 57 -5.71 -14.92 3.17
CA ALA A 57 -6.36 -14.07 2.18
C ALA A 57 -6.38 -12.59 2.63
N LEU A 58 -6.76 -12.32 3.88
CA LEU A 58 -6.77 -10.96 4.44
C LEU A 58 -5.35 -10.38 4.58
N TRP A 59 -4.36 -11.20 4.90
CA TRP A 59 -2.95 -10.79 4.92
C TRP A 59 -2.43 -10.41 3.52
N LEU A 60 -2.78 -11.20 2.49
CA LEU A 60 -2.41 -10.88 1.11
C LEU A 60 -3.07 -9.57 0.65
N GLN A 61 -4.34 -9.35 1.03
CA GLN A 61 -5.05 -8.12 0.73
C GLN A 61 -4.37 -6.88 1.34
N ASP A 62 -3.89 -6.96 2.59
CA ASP A 62 -3.11 -5.89 3.22
C ASP A 62 -1.81 -5.62 2.45
N GLY A 63 -1.10 -6.66 2.01
CA GLY A 63 0.10 -6.52 1.18
C GLY A 63 -0.15 -5.85 -0.18
N ILE A 64 -1.26 -6.17 -0.85
CA ILE A 64 -1.67 -5.49 -2.09
C ILE A 64 -1.91 -4.00 -1.80
N TRP A 65 -2.62 -3.68 -0.72
CA TRP A 65 -2.91 -2.31 -0.30
C TRP A 65 -1.61 -1.52 -0.06
N LYS A 66 -0.66 -2.14 0.64
CA LYS A 66 0.67 -1.58 0.94
C LYS A 66 1.56 -1.40 -0.27
N THR A 67 1.35 -2.22 -1.30
CA THR A 67 2.04 -2.07 -2.59
C THR A 67 1.59 -0.81 -3.30
N PHE A 68 0.27 -0.58 -3.40
CA PHE A 68 -0.26 0.66 -3.97
C PHE A 68 0.20 1.88 -3.18
N GLN A 69 0.15 1.80 -1.84
CA GLN A 69 0.64 2.86 -0.97
C GLN A 69 2.13 3.18 -1.23
N SER A 70 2.98 2.17 -1.37
CA SER A 70 4.41 2.34 -1.69
C SER A 70 4.63 3.07 -3.00
N ARG A 71 3.81 2.79 -4.03
CA ARG A 71 3.88 3.47 -5.33
C ARG A 71 3.48 4.94 -5.23
N MET A 72 2.47 5.23 -4.43
CA MET A 72 2.02 6.60 -4.16
C MET A 72 3.10 7.40 -3.42
N ALA A 73 3.77 6.82 -2.43
CA ALA A 73 4.90 7.46 -1.75
C ALA A 73 6.00 7.89 -2.73
N THR A 74 6.43 7.00 -3.62
CA THR A 74 7.45 7.34 -4.64
C THR A 74 7.02 8.51 -5.52
N ARG A 75 5.73 8.58 -5.90
CA ARG A 75 5.21 9.72 -6.67
C ARG A 75 5.15 10.99 -5.84
N ILE A 76 4.69 10.92 -4.59
CA ILE A 76 4.63 12.07 -3.67
C ILE A 76 6.02 12.70 -3.54
N GLU A 77 7.06 11.90 -3.29
CA GLU A 77 8.45 12.38 -3.20
C GLU A 77 8.91 13.07 -4.50
N SER A 78 8.56 12.52 -5.66
CA SER A 78 8.92 13.11 -6.96
C SER A 78 8.23 14.46 -7.21
N VAL A 79 6.95 14.57 -6.83
CA VAL A 79 6.15 15.79 -6.96
C VAL A 79 6.63 16.85 -5.96
N GLU A 80 6.95 16.45 -4.74
CA GLU A 80 7.48 17.34 -3.70
C GLU A 80 8.84 17.95 -4.12
N LYS A 81 9.75 17.13 -4.65
CA LYS A 81 11.02 17.63 -5.21
C LYS A 81 10.78 18.65 -6.34
N ALA A 82 9.86 18.36 -7.25
CA ALA A 82 9.53 19.25 -8.36
C ALA A 82 8.93 20.59 -7.88
N ILE A 83 8.05 20.55 -6.88
CA ILE A 83 7.53 21.77 -6.23
C ILE A 83 8.68 22.56 -5.58
N GLY A 84 9.57 21.89 -4.86
CA GLY A 84 10.75 22.52 -4.24
C GLY A 84 11.63 23.24 -5.26
N GLN A 85 11.93 22.61 -6.40
CA GLN A 85 12.71 23.20 -7.48
C GLN A 85 12.06 24.46 -8.07
N ILE A 86 10.74 24.43 -8.31
CA ILE A 86 9.98 25.61 -8.77
C ILE A 86 10.08 26.75 -7.76
N LEU A 87 9.89 26.46 -6.46
CA LEU A 87 9.91 27.48 -5.41
C LEU A 87 11.30 28.07 -5.19
N SER A 88 12.37 27.32 -5.43
CA SER A 88 13.76 27.79 -5.39
C SER A 88 14.16 28.64 -6.61
N GLY A 89 13.25 28.84 -7.57
CA GLY A 89 13.51 29.66 -8.76
C GLY A 89 14.27 28.93 -9.88
N GLU A 90 14.32 27.59 -9.85
CA GLU A 90 14.83 26.83 -10.99
C GLU A 90 13.89 27.02 -12.20
N SER A 91 14.49 27.21 -13.39
CA SER A 91 13.72 27.45 -14.61
C SER A 91 12.81 26.26 -14.91
N PRO A 92 11.52 26.48 -15.24
CA PRO A 92 10.55 25.42 -15.51
C PRO A 92 10.94 24.48 -16.66
N GLU A 93 11.84 24.90 -17.55
CA GLU A 93 12.38 24.06 -18.63
C GLU A 93 13.33 22.95 -18.14
N LYS A 94 13.84 23.04 -16.90
CA LYS A 94 14.67 22.01 -16.26
C LYS A 94 13.86 21.03 -15.41
N LEU A 95 12.54 21.23 -15.27
CA LEU A 95 11.70 20.34 -14.48
C LEU A 95 11.42 19.06 -15.28
N GLU A 96 12.05 17.96 -14.86
CA GLU A 96 11.81 16.64 -15.45
C GLU A 96 10.41 16.07 -15.09
N VAL A 97 9.75 16.61 -14.07
CA VAL A 97 8.52 16.05 -13.51
C VAL A 97 7.31 16.89 -13.89
N GLN A 98 6.50 16.35 -14.81
CA GLN A 98 5.18 16.88 -15.13
C GLN A 98 4.11 16.33 -14.18
N GLY A 99 3.13 17.17 -13.82
CA GLY A 99 1.97 16.78 -13.03
C GLY A 99 1.04 15.79 -13.74
N MET A 100 0.25 15.05 -12.95
CA MET A 100 -0.77 14.10 -13.39
C MET A 100 -0.24 12.89 -14.18
N GLN A 101 1.02 12.51 -13.96
CA GLN A 101 1.68 11.40 -14.69
C GLN A 101 1.72 10.08 -13.92
N PHE A 102 1.05 9.97 -12.76
CA PHE A 102 1.10 8.77 -11.90
C PHE A 102 0.83 7.46 -12.67
N ASN A 103 -0.29 7.37 -13.38
CA ASN A 103 -0.67 6.14 -14.10
C ASN A 103 0.21 5.87 -15.33
N ILE A 104 0.64 6.93 -16.02
CA ILE A 104 1.45 6.82 -17.24
C ILE A 104 2.86 6.33 -16.90
N GLN A 105 3.48 6.92 -15.87
CA GLN A 105 4.79 6.50 -15.36
C GLN A 105 4.76 5.05 -14.87
N TRP A 106 3.68 4.68 -14.18
CA TRP A 106 3.48 3.30 -13.78
C TRP A 106 3.34 2.36 -14.97
N ALA A 107 2.53 2.71 -15.97
CA ALA A 107 2.33 1.86 -17.16
C ALA A 107 3.64 1.62 -17.93
N ALA A 108 4.50 2.65 -18.02
CA ALA A 108 5.80 2.55 -18.68
C ALA A 108 6.81 1.67 -17.95
N SER A 109 6.71 1.57 -16.61
CA SER A 109 7.62 0.80 -15.75
C SER A 109 6.99 -0.47 -15.17
N ARG A 110 5.77 -0.81 -15.62
CA ARG A 110 4.96 -1.87 -15.02
C ARG A 110 5.66 -3.22 -15.19
N PRO A 111 5.97 -3.94 -14.10
CA PRO A 111 6.49 -5.29 -14.19
C PRO A 111 5.40 -6.23 -14.75
N GLY A 112 5.85 -7.31 -15.40
CA GLY A 112 4.95 -8.37 -15.84
C GLY A 112 4.19 -9.02 -14.67
N VAL A 113 3.23 -9.90 -14.97
CA VAL A 113 2.35 -10.54 -13.97
C VAL A 113 3.12 -11.19 -12.82
N VAL A 114 4.22 -11.90 -13.13
CA VAL A 114 5.08 -12.54 -12.12
C VAL A 114 5.74 -11.50 -11.22
N GLY A 115 6.20 -10.38 -11.77
CA GLY A 115 6.81 -9.31 -10.99
C GLY A 115 5.80 -8.58 -10.09
N LEU A 116 4.54 -8.46 -10.53
CA LEU A 116 3.46 -7.92 -9.70
C LEU A 116 3.17 -8.81 -8.48
N VAL A 117 3.06 -10.12 -8.71
CA VAL A 117 2.85 -11.08 -7.62
C VAL A 117 4.02 -11.06 -6.65
N ALA A 118 5.26 -11.02 -7.16
CA ALA A 118 6.45 -10.91 -6.31
C ALA A 118 6.47 -9.62 -5.48
N GLU A 119 6.03 -8.49 -6.05
CA GLU A 119 5.92 -7.22 -5.35
C GLU A 119 4.91 -7.30 -4.20
N TYR A 120 3.74 -7.90 -4.44
CA TYR A 120 2.70 -8.10 -3.42
C TYR A 120 3.20 -8.98 -2.27
N ILE A 121 3.83 -10.11 -2.59
CA ILE A 121 4.42 -11.00 -1.58
C ILE A 121 5.48 -10.28 -0.76
N LYS A 122 6.41 -9.56 -1.43
CA LYS A 122 7.48 -8.82 -0.75
C LYS A 122 6.93 -7.76 0.20
N GLN A 123 5.83 -7.10 -0.17
CA GLN A 123 5.17 -6.12 0.68
C GLN A 123 4.46 -6.80 1.85
N SER A 124 3.71 -7.90 1.63
CA SER A 124 3.11 -8.69 2.71
C SER A 124 4.11 -9.16 3.77
N LEU A 125 5.35 -9.47 3.36
CA LEU A 125 6.42 -9.96 4.23
C LEU A 125 7.14 -8.87 5.04
N LYS A 126 6.86 -7.58 4.82
CA LYS A 126 7.48 -6.53 5.66
C LYS A 126 7.07 -6.73 7.12
N PRO A 127 7.98 -6.61 8.09
CA PRO A 127 7.67 -6.87 9.50
C PRO A 127 6.47 -6.08 10.04
N THR A 128 6.30 -4.83 9.60
CA THR A 128 5.20 -3.94 9.98
C THR A 128 3.83 -4.39 9.47
N ILE A 129 3.81 -5.25 8.46
CA ILE A 129 2.61 -5.83 7.86
C ILE A 129 2.42 -7.25 8.39
N ALA A 130 3.46 -8.07 8.38
CA ALA A 130 3.39 -9.49 8.73
C ALA A 130 3.09 -9.76 10.21
N TYR A 131 3.60 -8.93 11.14
CA TYR A 131 3.56 -9.20 12.58
C TYR A 131 2.17 -9.62 13.11
N PRO A 132 1.07 -8.88 12.85
CA PRO A 132 -0.25 -9.25 13.36
C PRO A 132 -0.79 -10.54 12.73
N HIS A 133 -0.53 -10.76 11.44
CA HIS A 133 -1.05 -11.92 10.72
C HIS A 133 -0.30 -13.20 11.06
N VAL A 134 1.03 -13.14 11.23
CA VAL A 134 1.85 -14.30 11.59
C VAL A 134 1.46 -14.84 12.96
N ILE A 135 1.19 -13.97 13.94
CA ILE A 135 0.72 -14.39 15.27
C ILE A 135 -0.61 -15.15 15.16
N LEU A 136 -1.58 -14.62 14.39
CA LEU A 136 -2.86 -15.28 14.17
C LEU A 136 -2.73 -16.63 13.46
N MET A 137 -1.82 -16.73 12.48
CA MET A 137 -1.54 -17.99 11.79
C MET A 137 -0.98 -19.05 12.74
N ILE A 138 -0.09 -18.68 13.66
CA ILE A 138 0.46 -19.60 14.67
C ILE A 138 -0.65 -20.10 15.60
N ILE A 139 -1.52 -19.21 16.09
CA ILE A 139 -2.64 -19.57 16.97
C ILE A 139 -3.62 -20.51 16.25
N ALA A 140 -3.96 -20.21 14.99
CA ALA A 140 -4.83 -21.05 14.17
C ALA A 140 -4.21 -22.43 13.92
N ALA A 141 -2.90 -22.50 13.71
CA ALA A 141 -2.19 -23.76 13.48
C ALA A 141 -2.16 -24.64 14.75
N ASP A 142 -1.92 -24.06 15.93
CA ASP A 142 -1.94 -24.82 17.20
C ASP A 142 -3.29 -25.52 17.42
N LYS A 143 -4.39 -24.82 17.15
CA LYS A 143 -5.76 -25.35 17.24
C LYS A 143 -6.12 -26.42 16.20
N LEU A 144 -5.25 -26.70 15.24
CA LEU A 144 -5.42 -27.82 14.30
C LEU A 144 -4.80 -29.11 14.81
N TYR A 145 -3.83 -29.01 15.72
CA TYR A 145 -3.12 -30.16 16.28
C TYR A 145 -3.68 -30.63 17.63
N PHE A 146 -4.50 -29.79 18.30
CA PHE A 146 -5.16 -30.06 19.59
C PHE A 146 -6.68 -29.91 19.50
#